data_AF-A0AAV4Q548-F1
#
_entry.id   AF-A0AAV4Q548-F1
#
_cell.length_a   1.000
_cell.length_b   1.000
_cell.length_c   1.000
_cell.angle_alpha   90.00
_cell.angle_beta   90.00
_cell.angle_gamma   90.00
#
_symmetry.space_group_name_H-M   'P 1'
#
loop_
_entity.id
_entity.type
_entity.pdbx_description
1 polymer ?
#
loop_
_entity_poly.entity_id
_entity_poly.type
_entity_poly.pdbx_seq_one_letter_code
_entity_poly.pdbx_strand_id
1 'polypeptide(L)'
;MEPSEGESFVIDAATDNSEQTETYLAEISRSLQTMHCVLSLEHASRCRDDNCGFNDCSFSKELVAHARNCQMIYSVGCEIKTHACEICRRLVALSFFHAKSCEDSECLLPFCCTMRYLFKKYKIDVPGVTKTWD
;
A
#
# COMPACT_ATOMS: atom_id res chain seq x y z
N MET A 1 3.02 -11.42 -52.93
CA MET A 1 1.77 -11.54 -52.15
C MET A 1 2.16 -12.04 -50.79
N GLU A 2 1.90 -11.22 -49.78
CA GLU A 2 1.91 -11.46 -48.32
C GLU A 2 3.24 -11.83 -47.62
N PRO A 3 3.66 -11.01 -46.62
CA PRO A 3 4.59 -11.33 -45.54
C PRO A 3 3.86 -11.58 -44.20
N SER A 4 4.46 -12.29 -43.23
CA SER A 4 4.12 -12.20 -41.79
C SER A 4 5.18 -12.94 -40.97
N GLU A 5 6.07 -12.23 -40.29
CA GLU A 5 5.97 -11.87 -38.86
C GLU A 5 6.07 -13.07 -37.91
N GLY A 6 7.22 -13.14 -37.26
CA GLY A 6 7.57 -14.15 -36.26
C GLY A 6 8.86 -13.73 -35.56
N GLU A 7 8.94 -12.48 -35.11
CA GLU A 7 10.00 -12.07 -34.18
C GLU A 7 9.71 -12.70 -32.82
N SER A 8 10.24 -13.91 -32.63
CA SER A 8 10.45 -14.47 -31.30
C SER A 8 11.40 -13.54 -30.57
N PHE A 9 10.91 -12.85 -29.54
CA PHE A 9 11.74 -12.09 -28.61
C PHE A 9 12.67 -13.06 -27.87
N VAL A 10 13.86 -13.25 -28.43
CA VAL A 10 14.94 -14.01 -27.80
C VAL A 10 15.50 -13.15 -26.67
N ILE A 11 15.25 -13.56 -25.44
CA ILE A 11 15.92 -13.00 -24.26
C ILE A 11 17.28 -13.68 -24.22
N ASP A 12 18.30 -13.04 -24.76
CA ASP A 12 19.68 -13.52 -24.69
C ASP A 12 20.17 -13.45 -23.23
N ALA A 13 19.96 -14.53 -22.49
CA ALA A 13 20.50 -14.73 -21.16
C ALA A 13 21.94 -15.23 -21.26
N ALA A 14 22.88 -14.31 -21.43
CA ALA A 14 24.31 -14.56 -21.27
C ALA A 14 24.93 -13.52 -20.33
N THR A 15 24.95 -13.80 -19.03
CA THR A 15 26.16 -13.80 -18.17
C THR A 15 25.78 -13.94 -16.69
N ASP A 16 26.51 -14.82 -16.04
CA ASP A 16 26.61 -15.18 -14.63
C ASP A 16 26.37 -14.02 -13.63
N ASN A 17 25.16 -13.94 -13.04
CA ASN A 17 24.93 -13.26 -11.75
C ASN A 17 23.61 -13.68 -11.08
N SER A 18 23.57 -14.89 -10.49
CA SER A 18 22.32 -15.39 -9.87
C SER A 18 21.88 -14.55 -8.66
N GLU A 19 22.81 -13.97 -7.90
CA GLU A 19 22.50 -13.16 -6.69
C GLU A 19 21.83 -11.80 -7.01
N GLN A 20 22.26 -11.13 -8.09
CA GLN A 20 21.62 -9.88 -8.51
C GLN A 20 20.22 -10.10 -9.07
N THR A 21 20.03 -11.20 -9.80
CA THR A 21 18.72 -11.58 -10.34
C THR A 21 17.74 -11.93 -9.21
N GLU A 22 18.19 -12.69 -8.21
CA GLU A 22 17.36 -13.07 -7.06
C GLU A 22 16.95 -11.86 -6.20
N THR A 23 17.88 -10.92 -5.97
CA THR A 23 17.60 -9.68 -5.22
C THR A 23 16.52 -8.84 -5.91
N TYR A 24 16.63 -8.66 -7.23
CA TYR A 24 15.66 -7.93 -8.03
C TYR A 24 14.27 -8.59 -8.02
N LEU A 25 14.21 -9.91 -8.17
CA LEU A 25 12.94 -10.66 -8.10
C LEU A 25 12.30 -10.55 -6.72
N ALA A 26 13.09 -10.55 -5.64
CA ALA A 26 12.60 -10.33 -4.29
C ALA A 26 12.02 -8.91 -4.11
N GLU A 27 12.63 -7.89 -4.73
CA GLU A 27 12.11 -6.51 -4.73
C GLU A 27 10.79 -6.37 -5.48
N ILE A 28 10.68 -6.98 -6.66
CA ILE A 28 9.42 -7.03 -7.41
C ILE A 28 8.35 -7.72 -6.57
N SER A 29 8.68 -8.87 -5.98
CA SER A 29 7.75 -9.64 -5.15
C SER A 29 7.24 -8.81 -3.96
N ARG A 30 8.11 -8.07 -3.27
CA ARG A 30 7.72 -7.17 -2.17
C ARG A 30 6.82 -6.03 -2.65
N SER A 31 7.13 -5.46 -3.80
CA SER A 31 6.35 -4.37 -4.40
C SER A 31 4.95 -4.85 -4.79
N LEU A 32 4.86 -6.02 -5.41
CA LEU A 32 3.61 -6.63 -5.83
C LEU A 32 2.71 -6.98 -4.64
N GLN A 33 3.30 -7.50 -3.56
CA GLN A 33 2.59 -7.73 -2.29
C GLN A 33 2.04 -6.43 -1.69
N THR A 34 2.83 -5.35 -1.72
CA THR A 34 2.38 -4.04 -1.21
C THR A 34 1.18 -3.54 -2.01
N MET A 35 1.24 -3.62 -3.34
CA MET A 35 0.13 -3.23 -4.21
C MET A 35 -1.11 -4.10 -3.98
N HIS A 36 -0.94 -5.41 -3.86
CA HIS A 36 -2.03 -6.33 -3.56
C HIS A 36 -2.70 -5.99 -2.21
N CYS A 37 -1.91 -5.73 -1.16
CA CYS A 37 -2.44 -5.31 0.13
C CYS A 37 -3.26 -4.02 0.05
N VAL A 38 -2.80 -3.02 -0.71
CA VAL A 38 -3.56 -1.78 -0.93
C VAL A 38 -4.88 -2.07 -1.62
N LEU A 39 -4.88 -2.88 -2.68
CA LEU A 39 -6.10 -3.26 -3.41
C LEU A 39 -7.10 -4.02 -2.51
N SER A 40 -6.63 -4.97 -1.71
CA SER A 40 -7.47 -5.70 -0.75
C SER A 40 -8.08 -4.79 0.30
N LEU A 41 -7.32 -3.80 0.80
CA LEU A 41 -7.82 -2.81 1.76
C LEU A 41 -8.84 -1.86 1.14
N GLU A 42 -8.63 -1.41 -0.10
CA GLU A 42 -9.61 -0.57 -0.82
C GLU A 42 -10.92 -1.31 -1.02
N HIS A 43 -10.84 -2.56 -1.49
CA HIS A 43 -11.99 -3.43 -1.65
C HIS A 43 -12.71 -3.59 -0.31
N ALA A 44 -12.01 -4.03 0.74
CA ALA A 44 -12.60 -4.28 2.06
C ALA A 44 -13.21 -3.02 2.69
N SER A 45 -12.65 -1.84 2.41
CA SER A 45 -13.19 -0.57 2.91
C SER A 45 -14.57 -0.23 2.33
N ARG A 46 -14.90 -0.75 1.14
CA ARG A 46 -16.18 -0.54 0.43
C ARG A 46 -17.10 -1.76 0.46
N CYS A 47 -16.54 -2.97 0.64
CA CYS A 47 -17.27 -4.22 0.56
C CYS A 47 -18.20 -4.43 1.76
N ARG A 48 -19.48 -4.72 1.47
CA ARG A 48 -20.52 -5.01 2.47
C ARG A 48 -20.99 -6.48 2.45
N ASP A 49 -20.45 -7.29 1.55
CA ASP A 49 -20.84 -8.70 1.39
C ASP A 49 -20.02 -9.59 2.34
N ASP A 50 -20.67 -10.25 3.27
CA ASP A 50 -20.04 -11.14 4.25
C ASP A 50 -19.50 -12.44 3.62
N ASN A 51 -20.03 -12.85 2.47
CA ASN A 51 -19.58 -14.03 1.74
C ASN A 51 -18.75 -13.67 0.49
N CYS A 52 -18.08 -12.52 0.53
CA CYS A 52 -17.30 -12.05 -0.60
C CYS A 52 -16.17 -13.03 -0.97
N GLY A 53 -16.14 -13.47 -2.23
CA GLY A 53 -15.10 -14.37 -2.75
C GLY A 53 -13.77 -13.70 -3.08
N PHE A 54 -13.60 -12.40 -2.81
CA PHE A 54 -12.33 -11.70 -3.04
C PHE A 54 -11.30 -12.16 -2.01
N ASN A 55 -10.08 -12.45 -2.47
CA ASN A 55 -9.02 -12.97 -1.63
C ASN A 55 -8.70 -12.01 -0.46
N ASP A 56 -8.58 -12.56 0.75
CA ASP A 56 -8.31 -11.81 1.98
C ASP A 56 -9.33 -10.72 2.35
N CYS A 57 -10.53 -10.70 1.75
CA CYS A 57 -11.54 -9.68 2.02
C CYS A 57 -11.96 -9.66 3.50
N SER A 58 -12.24 -10.83 4.09
CA SER A 58 -12.61 -10.94 5.51
C SER A 58 -11.54 -10.40 6.44
N PHE A 59 -10.28 -10.83 6.24
CA PHE A 59 -9.14 -10.35 7.02
C PHE A 59 -8.92 -8.85 6.86
N SER A 60 -9.00 -8.35 5.62
CA SER A 60 -8.85 -6.93 5.32
C SER A 60 -9.97 -6.09 5.94
N LYS A 61 -11.19 -6.61 6.04
CA LYS A 61 -12.30 -5.96 6.78
C LYS A 61 -11.99 -5.85 8.27
N GLU A 62 -11.43 -6.89 8.88
CA GLU A 62 -11.02 -6.85 10.29
C GLU A 62 -9.92 -5.80 10.51
N LEU A 63 -8.94 -5.69 9.61
CA LEU A 63 -7.92 -4.63 9.67
C LEU A 63 -8.53 -3.22 9.59
N VAL A 64 -9.48 -3.03 8.68
CA VAL A 64 -10.20 -1.75 8.53
C VAL A 64 -11.03 -1.43 9.78
N ALA A 65 -11.72 -2.43 10.34
CA ALA A 65 -12.49 -2.28 11.58
C ALA A 65 -11.58 -1.96 12.78
N HIS A 66 -10.43 -2.64 12.89
CA HIS A 66 -9.42 -2.35 13.90
C HIS A 66 -8.95 -0.90 13.81
N ALA A 67 -8.58 -0.43 12.62
CA ALA A 67 -8.09 0.92 12.39
C ALA A 67 -9.07 2.02 12.85
N ARG A 68 -10.37 1.78 12.68
CA ARG A 68 -11.44 2.70 13.09
C ARG A 68 -11.66 2.75 14.59
N ASN A 69 -11.34 1.67 15.30
CA ASN A 69 -11.62 1.51 16.73
C ASN A 69 -10.36 1.52 17.61
N CYS A 70 -9.16 1.54 17.01
CA CYS A 70 -7.91 1.45 17.76
C CYS A 70 -7.61 2.76 18.49
N GLN A 71 -7.72 2.73 19.81
CA GLN A 71 -7.44 3.86 20.71
C GLN A 71 -5.95 4.17 20.85
N MET A 72 -5.08 3.26 20.40
CA MET A 72 -3.63 3.47 20.37
C MET A 72 -3.18 4.35 19.20
N ILE A 73 -4.13 4.87 18.41
CA ILE A 73 -3.92 5.86 17.35
C ILE A 73 -4.40 7.22 17.84
N TYR A 74 -3.54 8.22 17.73
CA TYR A 74 -3.93 9.60 17.97
C TYR A 74 -3.17 10.54 17.02
N SER A 75 -3.86 11.57 16.53
CA SER A 75 -3.27 12.61 15.70
C SER A 75 -2.88 13.80 16.59
N VAL A 76 -1.59 14.13 16.68
CA VAL A 76 -1.11 15.34 17.35
C VAL A 76 -0.39 16.19 16.33
N GLY A 77 -0.94 17.37 16.00
CA GLY A 77 -0.38 18.22 14.95
C GLY A 77 -0.30 17.48 13.61
N CYS A 78 0.90 17.38 13.04
CA CYS A 78 1.16 16.69 11.76
C CYS A 78 1.45 15.19 11.92
N GLU A 79 1.45 14.67 13.14
CA GLU A 79 1.89 13.30 13.42
C GLU A 79 0.71 12.35 13.63
N ILE A 80 0.71 11.21 12.93
CA ILE A 80 -0.11 10.05 13.29
C ILE A 80 0.75 9.13 14.15
N LYS A 81 0.40 9.02 15.44
CA LYS A 81 1.14 8.19 16.40
C LYS A 81 0.48 6.83 16.55
N THR A 82 1.21 5.76 16.23
CA THR A 82 0.74 4.36 16.32
C THR A 82 1.72 3.47 17.10
N HIS A 83 2.58 4.05 17.94
CA HIS A 83 3.77 3.36 18.49
C HIS A 83 3.47 2.09 19.29
N ALA A 84 2.27 1.95 19.85
CA ALA A 84 1.90 0.74 20.60
C ALA A 84 1.14 -0.30 19.75
N CYS A 85 0.71 0.03 18.53
CA CYS A 85 -0.05 -0.89 17.68
C CYS A 85 0.64 -1.14 16.35
N GLU A 86 1.21 -2.35 16.22
CA GLU A 86 1.93 -2.76 15.01
C GLU A 86 1.03 -2.90 13.77
N ILE A 87 -0.22 -3.29 13.98
CA ILE A 87 -1.23 -3.38 12.91
C ILE A 87 -1.43 -1.99 12.31
N CYS A 88 -1.69 -1.00 13.16
CA CYS A 88 -1.90 0.37 12.75
C CYS A 88 -0.64 0.97 12.10
N ARG A 89 0.55 0.66 12.64
CA ARG A 89 1.82 1.09 12.04
C ARG A 89 1.95 0.61 10.59
N ARG A 90 1.63 -0.66 10.32
CA ARG A 90 1.66 -1.23 8.96
C ARG A 90 0.58 -0.60 8.07
N LEU A 91 -0.64 -0.45 8.60
CA LEU A 91 -1.76 0.11 7.85
C LEU A 91 -1.53 1.57 7.45
N VAL A 92 -0.93 2.37 8.33
CA VAL A 92 -0.52 3.76 8.03
C VAL A 92 0.47 3.81 6.86
N ALA A 93 1.46 2.90 6.82
CA ALA A 93 2.40 2.83 5.71
C ALA A 93 1.72 2.49 4.37
N LEU A 94 0.81 1.51 4.36
CA LEU A 94 0.03 1.15 3.18
C LEU A 94 -0.87 2.31 2.72
N SER A 95 -1.53 2.97 3.67
CA SER A 95 -2.43 4.10 3.41
C SER A 95 -1.67 5.31 2.86
N PHE A 96 -0.42 5.51 3.27
CA PHE A 96 0.46 6.52 2.72
C PHE A 96 0.79 6.24 1.25
N PHE A 97 1.13 5.00 0.87
CA PHE A 97 1.39 4.64 -0.52
C PHE A 97 0.17 4.88 -1.41
N HIS A 98 -1.01 4.50 -0.93
CA HIS A 98 -2.27 4.78 -1.61
C HIS A 98 -2.54 6.29 -1.75
N ALA A 99 -2.39 7.05 -0.66
CA ALA A 99 -2.71 8.48 -0.63
C ALA A 99 -1.88 9.34 -1.60
N LYS A 100 -0.70 8.87 -2.02
CA LYS A 100 0.17 9.58 -2.97
C LYS A 100 -0.47 9.77 -4.35
N SER A 101 -1.24 8.78 -4.80
CA SER A 101 -1.92 8.79 -6.10
C SER A 101 -3.44 8.85 -5.99
N CYS A 102 -3.99 8.78 -4.77
CA CYS A 102 -5.42 8.82 -4.55
C CYS A 102 -5.99 10.25 -4.63
N GLU A 103 -6.92 10.44 -5.56
CA GLU A 103 -7.67 11.70 -5.74
C GLU A 103 -9.12 11.61 -5.28
N ASP A 104 -9.60 10.42 -4.89
CA ASP A 104 -10.97 10.16 -4.45
C ASP A 104 -11.32 10.93 -3.16
N SER A 105 -12.19 11.93 -3.25
CA SER A 105 -12.68 12.73 -2.11
C SER A 105 -13.45 11.90 -1.09
N GLU A 106 -14.10 10.82 -1.54
CA GLU A 106 -14.94 9.94 -0.72
C GLU A 106 -14.22 8.62 -0.42
N CYS A 107 -12.88 8.62 -0.45
CA CYS A 107 -12.08 7.44 -0.17
C CYS A 107 -12.36 6.92 1.25
N LEU A 108 -12.76 5.65 1.36
CA LEU A 108 -13.09 4.99 2.62
C LEU A 108 -11.91 4.26 3.27
N LEU A 109 -10.75 4.26 2.61
CA LEU A 109 -9.54 3.62 3.13
C LEU A 109 -9.04 4.40 4.36
N PRO A 110 -8.86 3.73 5.52
CA PRO A 110 -8.41 4.40 6.74
C PRO A 110 -7.14 5.25 6.51
N PHE A 111 -7.04 6.41 7.15
CA PHE A 111 -5.93 7.36 7.04
C PHE A 111 -5.70 8.02 5.68
N CYS A 112 -6.31 7.56 4.57
CA CYS A 112 -6.11 8.16 3.25
C CYS A 112 -6.42 9.67 3.25
N CYS A 113 -7.61 10.05 3.73
CA CYS A 113 -8.01 11.45 3.81
C CYS A 113 -7.05 12.30 4.65
N THR A 114 -6.60 11.77 5.78
CA THR A 114 -5.62 12.44 6.65
C THR A 114 -4.29 12.63 5.92
N MET A 115 -3.77 11.59 5.26
CA MET A 115 -2.52 11.66 4.51
C MET A 115 -2.59 12.66 3.36
N ARG A 116 -3.66 12.64 2.58
CA ARG A 116 -3.87 13.60 1.48
C ARG A 116 -3.89 15.05 1.99
N TYR A 117 -4.56 15.30 3.12
CA TYR A 117 -4.53 16.61 3.77
C TYR A 117 -3.11 16.99 4.20
N LEU A 118 -2.36 16.08 4.82
CA LEU A 118 -0.98 16.34 5.24
C LEU A 118 -0.05 16.61 4.04
N PHE A 119 -0.20 15.89 2.93
CA PHE A 119 0.54 16.16 1.68
C PHE A 119 0.24 17.54 1.14
N LYS A 120 -1.04 17.90 1.04
CA LYS A 120 -1.46 19.21 0.51
C LYS A 120 -0.99 20.36 1.39
N LYS A 121 -1.08 20.20 2.72
CA LYS A 121 -0.78 21.28 3.68
C LYS A 121 0.71 21.44 3.96
N TYR A 122 1.45 20.33 4.02
CA TYR A 122 2.83 20.31 4.52
C TYR A 122 3.86 19.78 3.51
N LYS A 123 3.45 19.40 2.29
CA LYS A 123 4.33 18.87 1.23
C LYS A 123 5.23 17.72 1.73
N ILE A 124 4.62 16.73 2.38
CA ILE A 124 5.32 15.56 2.94
C ILE A 124 5.53 14.53 1.82
N ASP A 125 6.77 14.12 1.56
CA ASP A 125 7.12 13.20 0.46
C ASP A 125 7.51 11.77 0.90
N VAL A 126 7.76 11.55 2.20
CA VAL A 126 8.21 10.26 2.78
C VAL A 126 7.33 9.83 3.95
N PRO A 127 7.05 8.51 4.10
CA PRO A 127 6.34 7.97 5.24
C PRO A 127 7.29 7.95 6.44
N GLY A 128 7.51 9.11 7.02
CA GLY A 128 8.03 9.27 8.36
C GLY A 128 6.86 9.60 9.27
N VAL A 129 6.64 8.79 10.29
CA VAL A 129 6.21 9.30 11.61
C VAL A 129 7.02 10.57 11.82
N THR A 130 6.36 11.71 11.74
CA THR A 130 7.00 13.00 11.47
C THR A 130 7.97 13.37 12.58
N LYS A 131 9.26 13.10 12.40
CA LYS A 131 10.37 13.65 13.19
C LYS A 131 10.15 13.56 14.72
N THR A 132 10.72 12.55 15.35
CA THR A 132 11.27 12.77 16.70
C THR A 132 12.28 13.92 16.57
N TRP A 133 11.93 15.10 17.06
CA TRP A 133 12.92 16.10 17.41
C TRP A 133 13.39 15.78 18.82
N ASP A 134 14.38 14.91 18.90
CA ASP A 134 15.53 15.04 19.80
C ASP A 134 16.78 14.71 18.97
#